data_AF-A0A8E2H3T6-F1
#
_entry.id   AF-A0A8E2H3T6-F1
#
_cell.length_a   1.000
_cell.length_b   1.000
_cell.length_c   1.000
_cell.angle_alpha   90.00
_cell.angle_beta   90.00
_cell.angle_gamma   90.00
#
_symmetry.space_group_name_H-M   'P 1'
#
loop_
_entity.id
_entity.type
_entity.pdbx_description
1 polymer ?
#
loop_
_entity_poly.entity_id
_entity_poly.type
_entity_poly.pdbx_seq_one_letter_code
_entity_poly.pdbx_strand_id
1 'polypeptide(L)'
;MFAVPPLPASCRPDHIPDFLNSAQGAPWLDALAENYPHRRYDRCSSDRWELKTLNSIAARIIDAKYADADVDEAVQGQLPPACFQETWFHTVAPALRSSLHQFTGHAPDDELMDAICYAWEDGAADRDTSSPQDLFSSHERVELLFRFNTQPWLDDALVHSRRPWADFGDLEVDGNLCFALAQMGYTLGEYRKASGNRNRAQSGRMHRRPRQRAPLLGVEKLKELVENACSTSFLFCLYALIPIEQLFTIDLARPVTFEACRVATMDPINGTFFDVAANAPVTVKPQDGRFLSGGHLRWSPEDICGLVPSFYHGAIRN
;
A
#
# COMPACT_ATOMS: atom_id res chain seq x y z
N MET A 1 -26.06 -18.63 -10.99
CA MET A 1 -27.11 -19.47 -10.38
C MET A 1 -26.39 -20.71 -9.89
N PHE A 2 -26.32 -20.92 -8.57
CA PHE A 2 -25.57 -22.01 -7.97
C PHE A 2 -26.36 -23.32 -8.12
N ALA A 3 -25.77 -24.35 -8.76
CA ALA A 3 -26.41 -25.64 -8.97
C ALA A 3 -25.39 -26.79 -8.97
N VAL A 4 -25.73 -27.89 -8.30
CA VAL A 4 -24.88 -29.10 -8.30
C VAL A 4 -24.90 -29.72 -9.70
N PRO A 5 -23.74 -30.00 -10.32
CA PRO A 5 -23.70 -30.65 -11.62
C PRO A 5 -24.36 -32.04 -11.54
N PRO A 6 -25.13 -32.45 -12.56
CA PRO A 6 -25.79 -33.75 -12.54
C PRO A 6 -24.76 -34.88 -12.57
N LEU A 7 -24.99 -35.91 -11.76
CA LEU A 7 -24.19 -37.13 -11.85
C LEU A 7 -24.46 -37.83 -13.19
N PRO A 8 -23.44 -38.34 -13.88
CA PRO A 8 -23.63 -39.03 -15.16
C PRO A 8 -24.41 -40.34 -14.95
N ALA A 9 -25.16 -40.76 -15.96
CA ALA A 9 -25.99 -41.98 -15.90
C ALA A 9 -25.18 -43.27 -15.67
N SER A 10 -23.87 -43.24 -15.91
CA SER A 10 -22.91 -44.30 -15.61
C SER A 10 -22.59 -44.42 -14.11
N CYS A 11 -22.80 -43.36 -13.33
CA CYS A 11 -22.60 -43.35 -11.89
C CYS A 11 -23.74 -44.14 -11.22
N ARG A 12 -23.39 -45.04 -10.30
CA ARG A 12 -24.36 -45.81 -9.50
C ARG A 12 -24.41 -45.24 -8.09
N PRO A 13 -25.59 -45.18 -7.45
CA PRO A 13 -25.74 -44.72 -6.06
C PRO A 13 -24.74 -45.30 -5.07
N ASP A 14 -24.45 -46.60 -5.16
CA ASP A 14 -23.57 -47.30 -4.21
C ASP A 14 -22.07 -47.12 -4.50
N HIS A 15 -21.70 -46.52 -5.65
CA HIS A 15 -20.31 -46.43 -6.13
C HIS A 15 -19.85 -44.99 -6.37
N ILE A 16 -20.37 -44.01 -5.63
CA ILE A 16 -19.96 -42.61 -5.74
C ILE A 16 -18.44 -42.43 -5.47
N PRO A 17 -17.83 -43.10 -4.47
CA PRO A 17 -16.38 -43.01 -4.27
C PRO A 17 -15.58 -43.47 -5.51
N ASP A 18 -16.01 -44.53 -6.20
CA ASP A 18 -15.36 -45.00 -7.43
C ASP A 18 -15.53 -44.01 -8.57
N PHE A 19 -16.70 -43.36 -8.64
CA PHE A 19 -16.96 -42.31 -9.62
C PHE A 19 -16.04 -41.10 -9.41
N LEU A 20 -15.87 -40.63 -8.16
CA LEU A 20 -14.99 -39.50 -7.86
C LEU A 20 -13.53 -39.78 -8.27
N ASN A 21 -13.09 -41.03 -8.13
CA ASN A 21 -11.76 -41.49 -8.56
C ASN A 21 -11.64 -41.81 -10.06
N SER A 22 -12.71 -41.65 -10.84
CA SER A 22 -12.74 -41.97 -12.26
C SER A 22 -12.37 -40.76 -13.14
N ALA A 23 -12.07 -41.02 -14.42
CA ALA A 23 -11.87 -39.96 -15.41
C ALA A 23 -13.10 -39.05 -15.63
N GLN A 24 -14.29 -39.47 -15.18
CA GLN A 24 -15.52 -38.67 -15.23
C GLN A 24 -15.77 -37.89 -13.94
N GLY A 25 -15.16 -38.29 -12.82
CA GLY A 25 -15.28 -37.64 -11.52
C GLY A 25 -14.56 -36.29 -11.48
N ALA A 26 -13.33 -36.23 -12.00
CA ALA A 26 -12.54 -35.00 -12.03
C ALA A 26 -13.28 -33.84 -12.76
N PRO A 27 -13.77 -34.03 -14.00
CA PRO A 27 -14.56 -33.00 -14.68
C PRO A 27 -15.86 -32.61 -13.95
N TRP A 28 -16.46 -33.53 -13.19
CA TRP A 28 -17.65 -33.23 -12.40
C TRP A 28 -17.31 -32.36 -11.17
N LEU A 29 -16.19 -32.64 -10.51
CA LEU A 29 -15.67 -31.81 -9.41
C LEU A 29 -15.26 -30.43 -9.90
N ASP A 30 -14.63 -30.34 -11.08
CA ASP A 30 -14.33 -29.09 -11.76
C ASP A 30 -15.60 -28.26 -12.04
N ALA A 31 -16.65 -28.91 -12.55
CA ALA A 31 -17.94 -28.26 -12.77
C ALA A 31 -18.62 -27.84 -11.46
N LEU A 32 -18.41 -28.59 -10.37
CA LEU A 32 -18.91 -28.23 -9.05
C LEU A 32 -18.20 -26.97 -8.54
N ALA A 33 -16.87 -26.89 -8.66
CA ALA A 33 -16.09 -25.70 -8.32
C ALA A 33 -16.44 -24.49 -9.19
N GLU A 34 -16.73 -24.70 -10.48
CA GLU A 34 -17.19 -23.65 -11.39
C GLU A 34 -18.60 -23.14 -11.02
N ASN A 35 -19.52 -24.04 -10.66
CA ASN A 35 -20.88 -23.67 -10.28
C ASN A 35 -20.95 -23.02 -8.90
N TYR A 36 -19.98 -23.31 -8.02
CA TYR A 36 -19.84 -22.77 -6.67
C TYR A 36 -18.43 -22.19 -6.47
N PRO A 37 -18.11 -21.04 -7.10
CA PRO A 37 -16.81 -20.41 -6.93
C PRO A 37 -16.63 -19.89 -5.50
N HIS A 38 -15.39 -19.94 -5.03
CA HIS A 38 -14.94 -19.25 -3.82
C HIS A 38 -14.02 -18.08 -4.21
N ARG A 39 -14.14 -16.97 -3.49
CA ARG A 39 -13.21 -15.84 -3.58
C ARG A 39 -12.57 -15.65 -2.22
N ARG A 40 -11.24 -15.78 -2.15
CA ARG A 40 -10.49 -15.53 -0.91
C ARG A 40 -10.49 -14.07 -0.53
N TYR A 41 -10.60 -13.17 -1.51
CA TYR A 41 -10.68 -11.74 -1.32
C TYR A 41 -11.99 -11.22 -1.92
N ASP A 42 -13.01 -11.15 -1.08
CA ASP A 42 -14.30 -10.57 -1.45
C ASP A 42 -14.66 -9.47 -0.45
N ARG A 43 -15.07 -8.32 -0.98
CA ARG A 43 -15.36 -7.16 -0.14
C ARG A 43 -16.79 -7.24 0.40
N CYS A 44 -16.96 -7.06 1.71
CA CYS A 44 -18.27 -6.78 2.27
C CYS A 44 -18.56 -5.27 2.22
N SER A 45 -19.76 -4.88 1.77
CA SER A 45 -20.14 -3.46 1.61
C SER A 45 -20.17 -2.65 2.91
N SER A 46 -20.13 -3.30 4.07
CA SER A 46 -20.06 -2.68 5.39
C SER A 46 -18.65 -2.34 5.86
N ASP A 47 -17.61 -2.80 5.16
CA ASP A 47 -16.24 -2.71 5.64
C ASP A 47 -15.74 -1.28 5.54
N ARG A 48 -15.42 -0.71 6.71
CA ARG A 48 -14.70 0.55 6.86
C ARG A 48 -13.34 0.26 7.48
N TRP A 49 -12.29 0.57 6.74
CA TRP A 49 -10.94 0.41 7.21
C TRP A 49 -10.51 1.64 8.02
N GLU A 50 -9.90 1.41 9.18
CA GLU A 50 -9.22 2.46 9.92
C GLU A 50 -7.98 2.92 9.15
N LEU A 51 -7.72 4.24 9.14
CA LEU A 51 -6.57 4.81 8.43
C LEU A 51 -5.25 4.20 8.91
N LYS A 52 -5.12 3.94 10.21
CA LYS A 52 -3.93 3.28 10.79
C LYS A 52 -3.67 1.91 10.18
N THR A 53 -4.73 1.11 9.99
CA THR A 53 -4.65 -0.21 9.34
C THR A 53 -4.27 -0.05 7.87
N LEU A 54 -4.93 0.86 7.15
CA LEU A 54 -4.61 1.15 5.74
C LEU A 54 -3.16 1.60 5.56
N ASN A 55 -2.67 2.47 6.44
CA ASN A 55 -1.29 2.96 6.44
C ASN A 55 -0.27 1.83 6.70
N SER A 56 -0.59 0.86 7.57
CA SER A 56 0.23 -0.32 7.82
C SER A 56 0.30 -1.24 6.60
N ILE A 57 -0.83 -1.46 5.92
CA ILE A 57 -0.89 -2.24 4.68
C ILE A 57 -0.09 -1.52 3.58
N ALA A 58 -0.29 -0.20 3.42
CA ALA A 58 0.48 0.61 2.48
C ALA A 58 1.99 0.54 2.74
N ALA A 59 2.41 0.43 4.01
CA ALA A 59 3.82 0.27 4.34
C ALA A 59 4.39 -1.03 3.76
N ARG A 60 3.67 -2.14 3.97
CA ARG A 60 4.05 -3.45 3.43
C ARG A 60 4.09 -3.48 1.90
N ILE A 61 3.14 -2.83 1.23
CA ILE A 61 3.14 -2.73 -0.23
C ILE A 61 4.40 -1.99 -0.72
N ILE A 62 4.73 -0.86 -0.08
CA ILE A 62 5.91 -0.06 -0.44
C ILE A 62 7.20 -0.85 -0.19
N ASP A 63 7.32 -1.52 0.96
CA ASP A 63 8.48 -2.34 1.32
C ASP A 63 8.65 -3.52 0.35
N ALA A 64 7.57 -4.23 0.01
CA ALA A 64 7.59 -5.33 -0.95
C ALA A 64 8.08 -4.86 -2.32
N LYS A 65 7.59 -3.72 -2.81
CA LYS A 65 8.04 -3.13 -4.08
C LYS A 65 9.52 -2.73 -4.06
N TYR A 66 10.01 -2.17 -2.96
CA TYR A 66 11.44 -1.87 -2.83
C TYR A 66 12.32 -3.13 -2.72
N ALA A 67 11.77 -4.22 -2.22
CA ALA A 67 12.44 -5.52 -2.11
C ALA A 67 12.31 -6.39 -3.38
N ASP A 68 11.58 -5.93 -4.41
CA ASP A 68 11.22 -6.74 -5.59
C ASP A 68 10.50 -8.05 -5.21
N ALA A 69 9.67 -7.98 -4.17
CA ALA A 69 8.88 -9.09 -3.64
C ALA A 69 7.42 -9.04 -4.15
N ASP A 70 6.75 -10.19 -4.13
CA ASP A 70 5.33 -10.29 -4.43
C ASP A 70 4.52 -9.47 -3.40
N VAL A 71 3.79 -8.46 -3.91
CA VAL A 71 3.00 -7.55 -3.07
C VAL A 71 1.84 -8.30 -2.42
N ASP A 72 1.20 -9.20 -3.16
CA ASP A 72 0.03 -9.91 -2.68
C ASP A 72 0.44 -10.84 -1.54
N GLU A 73 1.55 -11.58 -1.69
CA GLU A 73 2.14 -12.41 -0.63
C GLU A 73 2.51 -11.58 0.62
N ALA A 74 3.14 -10.41 0.43
CA ALA A 74 3.63 -9.57 1.52
C ALA A 74 2.50 -9.02 2.43
N VAL A 75 1.29 -8.85 1.89
CA VAL A 75 0.14 -8.30 2.62
C VAL A 75 -0.77 -9.38 3.23
N GLN A 76 -0.65 -10.66 2.84
CA GLN A 76 -1.54 -11.73 3.34
C GLN A 76 -1.51 -11.88 4.87
N GLY A 77 -0.37 -11.60 5.50
CA GLY A 77 -0.25 -11.64 6.97
C GLY A 77 -1.13 -10.61 7.70
N GLN A 78 -1.59 -9.56 7.01
CA GLN A 78 -2.56 -8.59 7.54
C GLN A 78 -3.95 -8.73 6.90
N LEU A 79 -4.00 -9.30 5.70
CA LEU A 79 -5.20 -9.55 4.91
C LEU A 79 -5.32 -11.07 4.70
N PRO A 80 -5.68 -11.83 5.75
CA PRO A 80 -5.77 -13.27 5.62
C PRO A 80 -6.85 -13.62 4.58
N PRO A 81 -6.59 -14.56 3.67
CA PRO A 81 -7.60 -15.01 2.72
C PRO A 81 -8.79 -15.62 3.46
N ALA A 82 -10.00 -15.43 2.94
CA ALA A 82 -11.19 -16.07 3.44
C ALA A 82 -11.03 -17.60 3.42
N CYS A 83 -11.62 -18.26 4.42
CA CYS A 83 -11.54 -19.71 4.53
C CYS A 83 -12.58 -20.37 3.61
N PHE A 84 -12.15 -21.40 2.86
CA PHE A 84 -13.04 -22.21 2.04
C PHE A 84 -14.19 -22.85 2.84
N GLN A 85 -13.96 -23.15 4.12
CA GLN A 85 -14.93 -23.78 5.01
C GLN A 85 -16.24 -23.00 5.09
N GLU A 86 -16.22 -21.67 5.13
CA GLU A 86 -17.46 -20.88 5.22
C GLU A 86 -18.31 -21.06 3.95
N THR A 87 -17.68 -20.99 2.77
CA THR A 87 -18.36 -21.21 1.49
C THR A 87 -18.86 -22.64 1.38
N TRP A 88 -18.04 -23.61 1.79
CA TRP A 88 -18.41 -25.02 1.83
C TRP A 88 -19.65 -25.26 2.70
N PHE A 89 -19.60 -24.90 3.98
CA PHE A 89 -20.66 -25.21 4.92
C PHE A 89 -21.95 -24.46 4.64
N HIS A 90 -21.89 -23.20 4.19
CA HIS A 90 -23.08 -22.38 4.01
C HIS A 90 -23.65 -22.42 2.59
N THR A 91 -22.85 -22.78 1.57
CA THR A 91 -23.28 -22.70 0.17
C THR A 91 -23.23 -24.04 -0.54
N VAL A 92 -22.10 -24.75 -0.48
CA VAL A 92 -21.88 -25.97 -1.29
C VAL A 92 -22.50 -27.19 -0.64
N ALA A 93 -22.13 -27.49 0.60
CA ALA A 93 -22.53 -28.70 1.31
C ALA A 93 -24.06 -28.85 1.45
N PRO A 94 -24.86 -27.81 1.75
CA PRO A 94 -26.31 -27.96 1.85
C PRO A 94 -26.96 -28.37 0.52
N ALA A 95 -26.51 -27.78 -0.58
CA ALA A 95 -27.01 -28.10 -1.92
C ALA A 95 -26.56 -29.50 -2.36
N LEU A 96 -25.30 -29.84 -2.12
CA LEU A 96 -24.73 -31.14 -2.44
C LEU A 96 -25.40 -32.27 -1.66
N ARG A 97 -25.57 -32.11 -0.33
CA ARG A 97 -26.27 -33.11 0.50
C ARG A 97 -27.68 -33.37 0.01
N SER A 98 -28.40 -32.31 -0.38
CA SER A 98 -29.75 -32.42 -0.94
C SER A 98 -29.75 -33.19 -2.27
N SER A 99 -28.81 -32.89 -3.16
CA SER A 99 -28.68 -33.55 -4.46
C SER A 99 -28.29 -35.03 -4.33
N LEU A 100 -27.33 -35.34 -3.45
CA LEU A 100 -26.90 -36.71 -3.20
C LEU A 100 -28.01 -37.53 -2.56
N HIS A 101 -28.72 -36.99 -1.58
CA HIS A 101 -29.87 -37.66 -0.97
C HIS A 101 -30.97 -38.00 -1.99
N GLN A 102 -31.24 -37.11 -2.94
CA GLN A 102 -32.19 -37.38 -4.02
C GLN A 102 -31.71 -38.49 -4.96
N PHE A 103 -30.40 -38.61 -5.18
CA PHE A 103 -29.80 -39.60 -6.07
C PHE A 103 -29.68 -40.98 -5.41
N THR A 104 -29.26 -41.04 -4.15
CA THR A 104 -29.01 -42.30 -3.43
C THR A 104 -30.20 -42.80 -2.62
N GLY A 105 -31.14 -41.90 -2.28
CA GLY A 105 -32.27 -42.20 -1.38
C GLY A 105 -31.91 -42.20 0.11
N HIS A 106 -30.68 -41.84 0.47
CA HIS A 106 -30.24 -41.70 1.86
C HIS A 106 -29.24 -40.56 2.02
N ALA A 107 -29.03 -40.06 3.24
CA ALA A 107 -28.06 -39.01 3.48
C ALA A 107 -26.64 -39.50 3.11
N PRO A 108 -25.80 -38.66 2.46
CA PRO A 108 -24.39 -38.98 2.28
C PRO A 108 -23.71 -39.00 3.65
N ASP A 109 -22.79 -39.94 3.84
CA ASP A 109 -21.92 -39.97 5.01
C ASP A 109 -20.90 -38.81 4.99
N ASP A 110 -20.29 -38.56 6.15
CA ASP A 110 -19.36 -37.44 6.30
C ASP A 110 -18.02 -37.70 5.61
N GLU A 111 -17.56 -38.95 5.49
CA GLU A 111 -16.32 -39.29 4.78
C GLU A 111 -16.40 -38.93 3.29
N LEU A 112 -17.53 -39.22 2.65
CA LEU A 112 -17.79 -38.83 1.26
C LEU A 112 -17.86 -37.30 1.11
N MET A 113 -18.52 -36.62 2.05
CA MET A 113 -18.62 -35.16 2.02
C MET A 113 -17.25 -34.52 2.19
N ASP A 114 -16.40 -35.03 3.07
CA ASP A 114 -15.03 -34.54 3.28
C ASP A 114 -14.17 -34.77 2.04
N ALA A 115 -14.27 -35.95 1.40
CA ALA A 115 -13.56 -36.23 0.15
C ALA A 115 -13.93 -35.24 -0.98
N ILE A 116 -15.23 -34.92 -1.12
CA ILE A 116 -15.69 -33.92 -2.10
C ILE A 116 -15.25 -32.52 -1.67
N CYS A 117 -15.23 -32.20 -0.36
CA CYS A 117 -14.76 -30.93 0.16
C CYS A 117 -13.34 -30.64 -0.29
N TYR A 118 -12.39 -31.55 0.00
CA TYR A 118 -10.98 -31.36 -0.36
C TYR A 118 -10.79 -31.18 -1.87
N ALA A 119 -11.46 -32.00 -2.69
CA ALA A 119 -11.32 -31.88 -4.14
C ALA A 119 -12.00 -30.62 -4.71
N TRP A 120 -13.10 -30.17 -4.09
CA TRP A 120 -13.72 -28.89 -4.43
C TRP A 120 -12.84 -27.71 -4.02
N GLU A 121 -12.18 -27.76 -2.85
CA GLU A 121 -11.26 -26.72 -2.37
C GLU A 121 -10.11 -26.51 -3.35
N ASP A 122 -9.47 -27.58 -3.80
CA ASP A 122 -8.40 -27.52 -4.82
C ASP A 122 -8.92 -26.88 -6.12
N GLY A 123 -10.07 -27.36 -6.62
CA GLY A 123 -10.66 -26.83 -7.85
C GLY A 123 -11.12 -25.37 -7.72
N ALA A 124 -11.60 -24.96 -6.55
CA ALA A 124 -12.00 -23.59 -6.27
C ALA A 124 -10.78 -22.66 -6.12
N ALA A 125 -9.71 -23.13 -5.48
CA ALA A 125 -8.46 -22.40 -5.32
C ALA A 125 -7.81 -22.10 -6.68
N ASP A 126 -7.77 -23.08 -7.59
CA ASP A 126 -7.23 -22.92 -8.95
C ASP A 126 -8.01 -21.90 -9.79
N ARG A 127 -9.29 -21.68 -9.45
CA ARG A 127 -10.20 -20.76 -10.16
C ARG A 127 -10.29 -19.38 -9.49
N ASP A 128 -9.75 -19.22 -8.29
CA ASP A 128 -9.82 -17.98 -7.56
C ASP A 128 -8.82 -16.96 -8.11
N THR A 129 -9.33 -16.03 -8.90
CA THR A 129 -8.56 -14.91 -9.44
C THR A 129 -8.60 -13.66 -8.56
N SER A 130 -9.19 -13.75 -7.36
CA SER A 130 -9.24 -12.60 -6.44
C SER A 130 -7.87 -12.30 -5.85
N SER A 131 -7.62 -11.02 -5.55
CA SER A 131 -6.37 -10.56 -4.94
C SER A 131 -6.64 -9.67 -3.72
N PRO A 132 -5.66 -9.46 -2.82
CA PRO A 132 -5.81 -8.53 -1.70
C PRO A 132 -6.26 -7.13 -2.12
N GLN A 133 -5.94 -6.69 -3.35
CA GLN A 133 -6.39 -5.42 -3.89
C GLN A 133 -7.93 -5.33 -3.96
N ASP A 134 -8.62 -6.44 -4.20
CA ASP A 134 -10.08 -6.49 -4.34
C ASP A 134 -10.84 -6.15 -3.03
N LEU A 135 -10.14 -6.16 -1.88
CA LEU A 135 -10.71 -5.75 -0.60
C LEU A 135 -10.92 -4.23 -0.48
N PHE A 136 -10.28 -3.43 -1.33
CA PHE A 136 -10.31 -1.97 -1.27
C PHE A 136 -11.16 -1.37 -2.40
N SER A 137 -11.78 -0.22 -2.14
CA SER A 137 -12.35 0.66 -3.18
C SER A 137 -11.50 1.91 -3.35
N SER A 138 -11.89 2.70 -4.36
CA SER A 138 -11.40 4.04 -4.61
C SER A 138 -11.58 5.04 -3.44
N HIS A 139 -12.38 4.71 -2.42
CA HIS A 139 -12.61 5.58 -1.26
C HIS A 139 -11.60 5.36 -0.12
N GLU A 140 -11.00 4.17 0.00
CA GLU A 140 -9.98 3.87 1.00
C GLU A 140 -8.67 4.57 0.63
N ARG A 141 -8.24 5.49 1.48
CA ARG A 141 -7.07 6.32 1.25
C ARG A 141 -6.01 6.12 2.30
N VAL A 142 -4.77 6.28 1.88
CA VAL A 142 -3.56 6.13 2.68
C VAL A 142 -2.69 7.34 2.57
N GLU A 143 -1.94 7.61 3.64
CA GLU A 143 -0.90 8.62 3.63
C GLU A 143 0.27 8.10 2.81
N LEU A 144 0.60 8.84 1.76
CA LEU A 144 1.80 8.62 0.98
C LEU A 144 2.74 9.80 1.14
N LEU A 145 3.97 9.49 1.54
CA LEU A 145 5.05 10.44 1.65
C LEU A 145 6.15 10.09 0.64
N PHE A 146 6.82 11.10 0.11
CA PHE A 146 8.07 10.92 -0.62
C PHE A 146 9.15 11.78 0.04
N ARG A 147 10.06 11.17 0.80
CA ARG A 147 11.17 11.93 1.43
C ARG A 147 12.23 12.26 0.39
N PHE A 148 12.72 13.50 0.40
CA PHE A 148 13.84 13.90 -0.46
C PHE A 148 15.18 13.46 0.12
N ASN A 149 15.35 12.15 0.27
CA ASN A 149 16.60 11.51 0.70
C ASN A 149 16.59 10.02 0.35
N THR A 150 17.72 9.50 -0.12
CA THR A 150 17.90 8.08 -0.49
C THR A 150 18.45 7.20 0.63
N GLN A 151 18.83 7.78 1.79
CA GLN A 151 19.27 6.99 2.93
C GLN A 151 18.22 5.94 3.30
N PRO A 152 18.60 4.75 3.76
CA PRO A 152 17.64 3.71 4.14
C PRO A 152 16.91 4.08 5.44
N TRP A 153 17.64 4.55 6.45
CA TRP A 153 17.12 4.89 7.77
C TRP A 153 16.56 6.32 7.81
N LEU A 154 15.49 6.54 8.58
CA LEU A 154 14.85 7.86 8.72
C LEU A 154 15.75 8.87 9.41
N ASP A 155 16.44 8.46 10.47
CA ASP A 155 17.29 9.33 11.29
C ASP A 155 18.48 9.87 10.49
N ASP A 156 19.03 9.06 9.58
CA ASP A 156 20.14 9.46 8.70
C ASP A 156 19.72 10.45 7.62
N ALA A 157 18.41 10.64 7.40
CA ALA A 157 17.87 11.48 6.35
C ALA A 157 17.56 12.92 6.80
N LEU A 158 17.71 13.21 8.10
CA LEU A 158 17.30 14.47 8.72
C LEU A 158 18.18 15.65 8.30
N VAL A 159 17.54 16.81 8.22
CA VAL A 159 18.16 18.13 8.15
C VAL A 159 18.10 18.75 9.53
N HIS A 160 19.22 19.32 9.97
CA HIS A 160 19.35 19.86 11.32
C HIS A 160 19.40 21.39 11.34
N SER A 161 18.85 21.99 12.40
CA SER A 161 19.07 23.38 12.76
C SER A 161 20.17 23.49 13.81
N ARG A 162 20.99 24.54 13.73
CA ARG A 162 21.97 24.86 14.79
C ARG A 162 21.36 25.60 15.97
N ARG A 163 20.14 26.11 15.81
CA ARG A 163 19.39 26.74 16.89
C ARG A 163 18.53 25.71 17.62
N PRO A 164 18.08 26.02 18.85
CA PRO A 164 17.07 25.22 19.56
C PRO A 164 15.70 25.17 18.86
N TRP A 165 15.52 25.87 17.75
CA TRP A 165 14.35 25.84 16.87
C TRP A 165 14.79 25.85 15.40
N ALA A 166 13.93 25.44 14.48
CA ALA A 166 14.21 25.56 13.05
C ALA A 166 14.23 27.04 12.63
N ASP A 167 15.34 27.45 12.02
CA ASP A 167 15.52 28.80 11.52
C ASP A 167 16.10 28.71 10.10
N PHE A 168 15.43 29.37 9.15
CA PHE A 168 15.79 29.29 7.74
C PHE A 168 17.23 29.72 7.48
N GLY A 169 17.77 30.66 8.27
CA GLY A 169 19.14 31.15 8.19
C GLY A 169 20.18 30.28 8.90
N ASP A 170 19.76 29.35 9.76
CA ASP A 170 20.65 28.63 10.68
C ASP A 170 20.61 27.09 10.55
N LEU A 171 20.11 26.57 9.42
CA LEU A 171 20.25 25.15 9.10
C LEU A 171 21.72 24.74 8.91
N GLU A 172 22.02 23.49 9.26
CA GLU A 172 23.30 22.86 9.03
C GLU A 172 23.53 22.62 7.53
N VAL A 173 24.69 23.03 7.05
CA VAL A 173 25.05 22.86 5.63
C VAL A 173 25.76 21.51 5.47
N ASP A 174 24.97 20.47 5.26
CA ASP A 174 25.40 19.09 5.10
C ASP A 174 24.93 18.46 3.77
N GLY A 175 25.21 17.16 3.60
CA GLY A 175 24.78 16.41 2.42
C GLY A 175 23.27 16.31 2.27
N ASN A 176 22.54 16.18 3.38
CA ASN A 176 21.09 16.00 3.41
C ASN A 176 20.36 17.27 2.99
N LEU A 177 20.72 18.43 3.56
CA LEU A 177 20.19 19.72 3.16
C LEU A 177 20.47 19.99 1.69
N CYS A 178 21.70 19.75 1.23
CA CYS A 178 22.04 19.95 -0.18
C CYS A 178 21.27 19.04 -1.12
N PHE A 179 21.05 17.79 -0.73
CA PHE A 179 20.25 16.85 -1.50
C PHE A 179 18.79 17.31 -1.57
N ALA A 180 18.17 17.59 -0.42
CA ALA A 180 16.78 18.00 -0.33
C ALA A 180 16.52 19.30 -1.10
N LEU A 181 17.39 20.31 -0.94
CA LEU A 181 17.30 21.56 -1.72
C LEU A 181 17.35 21.28 -3.22
N ALA A 182 18.32 20.48 -3.69
CA ALA A 182 18.45 20.17 -5.12
C ALA A 182 17.19 19.51 -5.69
N GLN A 183 16.55 18.63 -4.90
CA GLN A 183 15.30 17.97 -5.25
C GLN A 183 14.09 18.87 -5.16
N MET A 184 14.05 19.84 -4.25
CA MET A 184 13.00 20.87 -4.21
C MET A 184 13.16 21.95 -5.27
N GLY A 185 14.23 21.90 -6.06
CA GLY A 185 14.51 22.86 -7.14
C GLY A 185 15.35 24.05 -6.72
N TYR A 186 16.22 23.90 -5.72
CA TYR A 186 17.11 24.94 -5.21
C TYR A 186 18.57 24.50 -5.20
N THR A 187 19.46 25.42 -5.53
CA THR A 187 20.89 25.24 -5.26
C THR A 187 21.23 25.75 -3.85
N LEU A 188 22.32 25.25 -3.27
CA LEU A 188 22.82 25.78 -1.99
C LEU A 188 23.12 27.28 -2.06
N GLY A 189 23.57 27.78 -3.21
CA GLY A 189 23.86 29.19 -3.42
C GLY A 189 22.60 30.06 -3.37
N GLU A 190 21.51 29.63 -4.00
CA GLU A 190 20.21 30.31 -3.93
C GLU A 190 19.66 30.30 -2.50
N TYR A 191 19.72 29.14 -1.83
CA TYR A 191 19.35 29.04 -0.42
C TYR A 191 20.13 30.03 0.45
N ARG A 192 21.48 30.01 0.41
CA ARG A 192 22.31 30.92 1.21
C ARG A 192 22.05 32.40 0.91
N LYS A 193 21.79 32.73 -0.35
CA LYS A 193 21.44 34.10 -0.75
C LYS A 193 20.11 34.54 -0.14
N ALA A 194 19.12 33.65 -0.13
CA ALA A 194 17.79 33.92 0.41
C ALA A 194 17.75 33.94 1.94
N SER A 195 18.41 32.97 2.59
CA SER A 195 18.36 32.79 4.03
C SER A 195 19.39 33.61 4.81
N GLY A 196 20.43 34.11 4.12
CA GLY A 196 21.58 34.71 4.78
C GLY A 196 22.46 33.70 5.53
N ASN A 197 22.27 32.39 5.32
CA ASN A 197 23.01 31.34 6.01
C ASN A 197 24.52 31.43 5.73
N ARG A 198 25.30 31.61 6.81
CA ARG A 198 26.77 31.70 6.80
C ARG A 198 27.44 30.48 7.44
N ASN A 199 26.68 29.43 7.75
CA ASN A 199 27.21 28.24 8.39
C ASN A 199 28.24 27.54 7.49
N ARG A 200 29.35 27.13 8.12
CA ARG A 200 30.39 26.34 7.46
C ARG A 200 29.80 25.01 7.01
N ALA A 201 30.10 24.60 5.78
CA ALA A 201 29.74 23.29 5.29
C ALA A 201 30.44 22.21 6.11
N GLN A 202 29.73 21.15 6.48
CA GLN A 202 30.25 20.09 7.35
C GLN A 202 31.40 19.30 6.70
N SER A 203 31.43 19.21 5.36
CA SER A 203 32.57 18.66 4.62
C SER A 203 33.19 19.71 3.69
N GLY A 204 34.53 19.74 3.65
CA GLY A 204 35.31 20.65 2.80
C GLY A 204 35.15 20.39 1.28
N ARG A 205 34.52 19.28 0.89
CA ARG A 205 34.23 18.90 -0.50
C ARG A 205 32.74 18.61 -0.71
N MET A 206 31.86 19.44 -0.14
CA MET A 206 30.45 19.37 -0.51
C MET A 206 30.30 19.69 -2.00
N HIS A 207 30.07 18.65 -2.80
CA HIS A 207 29.80 18.78 -4.22
C HIS A 207 28.54 19.64 -4.39
N ARG A 208 28.67 20.77 -5.08
CA ARG A 208 27.52 21.59 -5.46
C ARG A 208 26.60 20.71 -6.30
N ARG A 209 25.45 20.34 -5.74
CA ARG A 209 24.41 19.64 -6.49
C ARG A 209 23.71 20.65 -7.39
N PRO A 210 23.65 20.43 -8.71
CA PRO A 210 22.85 21.26 -9.57
C PRO A 210 21.37 21.08 -9.24
N ARG A 211 20.58 22.10 -9.54
CA ARG A 211 19.11 22.02 -9.51
C ARG A 211 18.64 20.83 -10.34
N GLN A 212 17.76 20.00 -9.79
CA GLN A 212 17.21 18.82 -10.48
C GLN A 212 15.87 19.10 -11.18
N ARG A 213 15.16 20.15 -10.77
CA ARG A 213 13.82 20.51 -11.28
C ARG A 213 13.50 21.98 -11.04
N ALA A 214 12.40 22.46 -11.62
CA ALA A 214 11.84 23.75 -11.27
C ALA A 214 11.46 23.80 -9.77
N PRO A 215 11.59 24.95 -9.09
CA PRO A 215 11.20 25.07 -7.70
C PRO A 215 9.77 24.58 -7.43
N LEU A 216 9.64 23.65 -6.49
CA LEU A 216 8.31 23.10 -6.11
C LEU A 216 7.44 24.15 -5.41
N LEU A 217 8.10 25.12 -4.78
CA LEU A 217 7.55 26.21 -3.97
C LEU A 217 8.27 27.51 -4.34
N GLY A 218 7.70 28.66 -3.99
CA GLY A 218 8.46 29.91 -3.92
C GLY A 218 9.37 29.96 -2.67
N VAL A 219 10.40 30.81 -2.69
CA VAL A 219 11.37 30.95 -1.59
C VAL A 219 10.70 31.32 -0.26
N GLU A 220 9.71 32.22 -0.28
CA GLU A 220 8.99 32.64 0.93
C GLU A 220 8.25 31.46 1.58
N LYS A 221 7.62 30.59 0.78
CA LYS A 221 6.97 29.36 1.26
C LYS A 221 7.97 28.33 1.78
N LEU A 222 9.15 28.25 1.16
CA LEU A 222 10.23 27.38 1.66
C LEU A 222 10.75 27.87 3.02
N LYS A 223 10.89 29.19 3.19
CA LYS A 223 11.24 29.81 4.47
C LYS A 223 10.16 29.51 5.52
N GLU A 224 8.90 29.73 5.16
CA GLU A 224 7.75 29.43 6.03
C GLU A 224 7.74 27.97 6.49
N LEU A 225 7.96 27.02 5.57
CA LEU A 225 8.07 25.59 5.90
C LEU A 225 9.14 25.34 6.97
N VAL A 226 10.34 25.89 6.79
CA VAL A 226 11.43 25.68 7.74
C VAL A 226 11.12 26.33 9.09
N GLU A 227 10.67 27.57 9.11
CA GLU A 227 10.39 28.30 10.35
C GLU A 227 9.23 27.69 11.15
N ASN A 228 8.33 26.94 10.49
CA ASN A 228 7.22 26.22 11.12
C ASN A 228 7.47 24.71 11.27
N ALA A 229 8.68 24.21 11.01
CA ALA A 229 8.99 22.80 11.21
C ALA A 229 8.86 22.37 12.68
N CYS A 230 8.90 23.32 13.63
CA CYS A 230 8.71 23.12 15.07
C CYS A 230 9.66 22.08 15.70
N SER A 231 10.73 21.70 15.00
CA SER A 231 11.75 20.76 15.45
C SER A 231 13.15 21.24 15.03
N THR A 232 14.17 20.84 15.79
CA THR A 232 15.58 21.05 15.41
C THR A 232 16.06 20.05 14.37
N SER A 233 15.29 19.00 14.06
CA SER A 233 15.63 18.00 13.05
C SER A 233 14.39 17.55 12.30
N PHE A 234 14.39 17.64 10.97
CA PHE A 234 13.22 17.29 10.17
C PHE A 234 13.62 16.80 8.77
N LEU A 235 12.67 16.15 8.09
CA LEU A 235 12.74 15.75 6.69
C LEU A 235 11.99 16.76 5.83
N PHE A 236 12.47 16.99 4.61
CA PHE A 236 11.62 17.51 3.54
C PHE A 236 10.97 16.35 2.79
N CYS A 237 9.66 16.42 2.59
CA CYS A 237 8.93 15.38 1.86
C CYS A 237 7.79 15.95 1.01
N LEU A 238 7.30 15.15 0.07
CA LEU A 238 5.97 15.31 -0.49
C LEU A 238 4.96 14.57 0.38
N TYR A 239 3.73 15.06 0.46
CA TYR A 239 2.63 14.43 1.19
C TYR A 239 1.33 14.48 0.39
N ALA A 240 0.59 13.37 0.36
CA ALA A 240 -0.77 13.27 -0.17
C ALA A 240 -1.54 12.08 0.44
N LEU A 241 -2.87 12.17 0.47
CA LEU A 241 -3.77 11.07 0.73
C LEU A 241 -4.27 10.46 -0.60
N ILE A 242 -3.76 9.30 -0.96
CA ILE A 242 -4.06 8.63 -2.24
C ILE A 242 -4.93 7.40 -2.05
N PRO A 243 -5.71 6.97 -3.06
CA PRO A 243 -6.37 5.67 -3.03
C PRO A 243 -5.34 4.54 -2.88
N ILE A 244 -5.57 3.61 -1.95
CA ILE A 244 -4.62 2.50 -1.70
C ILE A 244 -4.46 1.59 -2.93
N GLU A 245 -5.50 1.44 -3.75
CA GLU A 245 -5.46 0.70 -5.03
C GLU A 245 -4.33 1.18 -5.97
N GLN A 246 -3.97 2.46 -5.92
CA GLN A 246 -2.89 3.01 -6.74
C GLN A 246 -1.53 2.47 -6.30
N LEU A 247 -1.36 2.12 -5.01
CA LEU A 247 -0.14 1.50 -4.52
C LEU A 247 0.06 0.08 -5.04
N PHE A 248 -0.99 -0.67 -5.38
CA PHE A 248 -0.80 -2.01 -5.96
C PHE A 248 -0.23 -1.91 -7.38
N THR A 249 -0.73 -0.95 -8.16
CA THR A 249 -0.43 -0.82 -9.59
C THR A 249 0.81 0.01 -9.91
N ILE A 250 1.25 0.89 -8.99
CA ILE A 250 2.41 1.74 -9.22
C ILE A 250 3.72 0.94 -9.25
N ASP A 251 4.62 1.32 -10.15
CA ASP A 251 5.99 0.84 -10.25
C ASP A 251 6.95 1.88 -9.65
N LEU A 252 7.51 1.58 -8.47
CA LEU A 252 8.43 2.47 -7.76
C LEU A 252 9.84 2.54 -8.39
N ALA A 253 10.16 1.66 -9.35
CA ALA A 253 11.40 1.71 -10.11
C ALA A 253 11.34 2.70 -11.29
N ARG A 254 10.14 3.23 -11.58
CA ARG A 254 9.91 4.25 -12.62
C ARG A 254 9.61 5.61 -12.00
N PRO A 255 9.72 6.70 -12.78
CA PRO A 255 9.24 7.99 -12.33
C PRO A 255 7.76 7.90 -11.92
N VAL A 256 7.41 8.58 -10.84
CA VAL A 256 6.04 8.65 -10.31
C VAL A 256 5.64 10.11 -10.20
N THR A 257 4.47 10.46 -10.71
CA THR A 257 3.92 11.81 -10.66
C THR A 257 2.80 11.88 -9.64
N PHE A 258 2.97 12.76 -8.66
CA PHE A 258 1.89 13.24 -7.81
C PHE A 258 1.09 14.28 -8.59
N GLU A 259 -0.19 14.02 -8.84
CA GLU A 259 -1.07 14.97 -9.55
C GLU A 259 -1.41 16.18 -8.68
N ALA A 260 -1.59 15.95 -7.39
CA ALA A 260 -1.73 16.97 -6.37
C ALA A 260 -1.03 16.50 -5.09
N CYS A 261 -0.18 17.35 -4.51
CA CYS A 261 0.49 17.06 -3.25
C CYS A 261 0.83 18.33 -2.49
N ARG A 262 1.31 18.14 -1.28
CA ARG A 262 1.95 19.15 -0.44
C ARG A 262 3.45 18.92 -0.43
N VAL A 263 4.24 19.97 -0.20
CA VAL A 263 5.61 19.84 0.27
C VAL A 263 5.58 20.12 1.76
N ALA A 264 6.21 19.26 2.55
CA ALA A 264 6.13 19.30 4.00
C ALA A 264 7.51 19.19 4.65
N THR A 265 7.61 19.76 5.84
CA THR A 265 8.63 19.44 6.83
C THR A 265 8.01 18.50 7.87
N MET A 266 8.70 17.41 8.18
CA MET A 266 8.23 16.43 9.16
C MET A 266 9.36 15.95 10.05
N ASP A 267 9.16 15.95 11.36
CA ASP A 267 10.02 15.23 12.31
C ASP A 267 9.38 13.87 12.64
N PRO A 268 9.88 12.76 12.06
CA PRO A 268 9.34 11.43 12.30
C PRO A 268 9.64 10.89 13.71
N ILE A 269 10.57 11.51 14.45
CA ILE A 269 11.00 11.08 15.78
C ILE A 269 10.12 11.74 16.84
N ASN A 270 10.00 13.07 16.79
CA ASN A 270 9.29 13.85 17.81
C ASN A 270 7.85 14.20 17.42
N GLY A 271 7.43 13.95 16.18
CA GLY A 271 6.06 14.14 15.73
C GLY A 271 5.71 15.60 15.49
N THR A 272 6.41 16.25 14.55
CA THR A 272 6.00 17.56 14.03
C THR A 272 5.72 17.46 12.53
N PHE A 273 4.76 18.24 12.05
CA PHE A 273 4.37 18.27 10.66
C PHE A 273 3.89 19.68 10.29
N PHE A 274 4.40 20.20 9.17
CA PHE A 274 3.91 21.43 8.57
C PHE A 274 4.10 21.35 7.07
N ASP A 275 3.11 21.83 6.32
CA ASP A 275 3.05 21.64 4.88
C ASP A 275 2.53 22.86 4.14
N VAL A 276 2.88 22.93 2.85
CA VAL A 276 2.40 23.94 1.93
C VAL A 276 2.09 23.28 0.58
N ALA A 277 1.03 23.74 -0.08
CA ALA A 277 0.67 23.29 -1.42
C ALA A 277 1.82 23.46 -2.43
N ALA A 278 2.15 22.37 -3.14
CA ALA A 278 3.05 22.42 -4.28
C ALA A 278 2.45 23.28 -5.40
N ASN A 279 3.31 23.95 -6.18
CA ASN A 279 2.87 24.86 -7.24
C ASN A 279 2.21 24.13 -8.45
N ALA A 280 2.55 22.86 -8.65
CA ALA A 280 2.16 22.06 -9.81
C ALA A 280 2.31 20.56 -9.49
N PRO A 281 1.81 19.65 -10.35
CA PRO A 281 2.11 18.23 -10.26
C PRO A 281 3.62 17.97 -10.15
N VAL A 282 4.01 16.99 -9.33
CA VAL A 282 5.42 16.73 -9.02
C VAL A 282 5.81 15.31 -9.43
N THR A 283 6.71 15.20 -10.40
CA THR A 283 7.29 13.91 -10.83
C THR A 283 8.59 13.64 -10.08
N VAL A 284 8.63 12.56 -9.31
CA VAL A 284 9.82 12.07 -8.59
C VAL A 284 10.39 10.83 -9.27
N LYS A 285 11.70 10.67 -9.23
CA LYS A 285 12.43 9.51 -9.74
C LYS A 285 12.97 8.68 -8.58
N PRO A 286 13.30 7.39 -8.79
CA PRO A 286 13.84 6.55 -7.72
C PRO A 286 15.09 7.13 -7.03
N GLN A 287 15.95 7.83 -7.78
CA GLN A 287 17.15 8.48 -7.23
C GLN A 287 16.87 9.78 -6.46
N ASP A 288 15.63 10.28 -6.47
CA ASP A 288 15.27 11.55 -5.84
C ASP A 288 14.91 11.39 -4.36
N GLY A 289 14.75 10.15 -3.89
CA GLY A 289 14.21 9.92 -2.56
C GLY A 289 13.63 8.53 -2.38
N ARG A 290 12.79 8.39 -1.35
CA ARG A 290 12.07 7.15 -1.06
C ARG A 290 10.62 7.42 -0.67
N PHE A 291 9.74 6.54 -1.12
CA PHE A 291 8.35 6.49 -0.68
C PHE A 291 8.25 5.91 0.72
N LEU A 292 7.31 6.45 1.48
CA LEU A 292 6.92 6.00 2.81
C LEU A 292 5.40 6.14 2.92
N SER A 293 4.81 5.46 3.88
CA SER A 293 3.43 5.65 4.32
C SER A 293 3.41 6.00 5.79
N GLY A 294 2.24 6.40 6.31
CA GLY A 294 2.05 6.59 7.75
C GLY A 294 2.46 5.35 8.58
N GLY A 295 2.35 4.13 8.01
CA GLY A 295 2.72 2.88 8.69
C GLY A 295 4.22 2.68 8.89
N HIS A 296 5.06 3.46 8.22
CA HIS A 296 6.51 3.49 8.46
C HIS A 296 6.90 4.42 9.60
N LEU A 297 5.96 5.24 10.09
CA LEU A 297 6.23 6.34 11.00
C LEU A 297 5.72 5.99 12.39
N ARG A 298 6.46 6.43 13.41
CA ARG A 298 5.96 6.41 14.79
C ARG A 298 4.80 7.40 14.97
N TRP A 299 4.91 8.54 14.30
CA TRP A 299 3.93 9.61 14.28
C TRP A 299 3.63 9.95 12.82
N SER A 300 2.46 9.55 12.35
CA SER A 300 2.00 9.94 11.02
C SER A 300 1.45 11.38 11.04
N PRO A 301 1.41 12.08 9.90
CA PRO A 301 0.81 13.41 9.84
C PRO A 301 -0.63 13.48 10.39
N GLU A 302 -1.43 12.43 10.21
CA GLU A 302 -2.74 12.32 10.86
C GLU A 302 -2.66 12.26 12.39
N ASP A 303 -1.76 11.44 12.95
CA ASP A 303 -1.54 11.34 14.41
C ASP A 303 -1.13 12.70 15.02
N ILE A 304 -0.37 13.50 14.27
CA ILE A 304 0.23 14.76 14.77
C ILE A 304 -0.80 15.90 14.78
N CYS A 305 -1.55 16.06 13.70
CA CYS A 305 -2.33 17.28 13.46
C CYS A 305 -3.85 17.08 13.38
N GLY A 306 -4.37 15.83 13.40
CA GLY A 306 -5.81 15.58 13.24
C GLY A 306 -6.35 16.19 11.95
N LEU A 307 -5.62 15.96 10.84
CA LEU A 307 -5.78 16.65 9.56
C LEU A 307 -7.18 16.47 8.97
N VAL A 308 -7.70 17.51 8.28
CA VAL A 308 -8.92 17.39 7.46
C VAL A 308 -8.59 16.59 6.20
N PRO A 309 -9.00 15.31 6.08
CA PRO A 309 -8.41 14.40 5.09
C PRO A 309 -8.67 14.83 3.64
N SER A 310 -9.86 15.36 3.36
CA SER A 310 -10.26 15.78 2.02
C SER A 310 -9.36 16.86 1.41
N PHE A 311 -8.74 17.69 2.23
CA PHE A 311 -7.82 18.75 1.79
C PHE A 311 -6.51 18.20 1.20
N TYR A 312 -6.17 16.94 1.54
CA TYR A 312 -4.93 16.28 1.14
C TYR A 312 -5.14 15.21 0.06
N HIS A 313 -6.36 15.03 -0.41
CA HIS A 313 -6.65 14.04 -1.44
C HIS A 313 -5.84 14.31 -2.71
N GLY A 314 -5.14 13.27 -3.17
CA GLY A 314 -4.38 13.28 -4.40
C GLY A 314 -4.52 11.96 -5.17
N ALA A 315 -3.74 11.87 -6.23
CA ALA A 315 -3.53 10.68 -7.03
C ALA A 315 -2.06 10.64 -7.49
N ILE A 316 -1.58 9.44 -7.75
CA ILE A 316 -0.27 9.16 -8.32
C ILE A 316 -0.40 8.34 -9.61
N ARG A 317 0.60 8.48 -10.48
CA ARG A 317 0.73 7.67 -11.71
C ARG A 317 2.18 7.54 -12.14
N ASN A 318 2.52 6.47 -12.84
CA ASN A 318 3.80 6.34 -13.55
C ASN A 318 3.82 7.06 -14.89
#